data_AF-A0A9D1WVY6-F1
#
_entry.id   AF-A0A9D1WVY6-F1
#
_cell.length_a   1.000
_cell.length_b   1.000
_cell.length_c   1.000
_cell.angle_alpha   90.00
_cell.angle_beta   90.00
_cell.angle_gamma   90.00
#
_symmetry.space_group_name_H-M   'P 1'
#
loop_
_entity.id
_entity.type
_entity.pdbx_description
1 polymer ?
#
loop_
_entity_poly.entity_id
_entity_poly.type
_entity_poly.pdbx_seq_one_letter_code
_entity_poly.pdbx_strand_id
1 'polypeptide(L)'
;MKSKDQRNYLDFVPMKNSDIEYQTDANGIVTLFVEWKGFYHRIAQKFFHRPRVSDIKLDAYGSFVWLSIDDTMNVHQLSKVLDAKYPDMEKSLSRLIKFLEILRDNRMIHWKGET
;
A
#
# COMPACT_ATOMS: atom_id res chain seq x y z
N MET A 1 2.66 -2.19 -34.40
CA MET A 1 2.78 -3.19 -33.31
C MET A 1 2.25 -2.54 -32.03
N LYS A 2 0.99 -2.83 -31.67
CA LYS A 2 0.36 -2.35 -30.43
C LYS A 2 -0.23 -3.56 -29.71
N SER A 3 0.36 -3.91 -28.59
CA SER A 3 -0.34 -4.61 -27.50
C SER A 3 0.17 -4.01 -26.20
N LYS A 4 -0.08 -2.70 -26.05
CA LYS A 4 0.07 -2.02 -24.76
C LYS A 4 -1.15 -2.45 -23.97
N ASP A 5 -0.92 -3.46 -23.13
CA ASP A 5 -1.83 -4.08 -22.19
C ASP A 5 -2.99 -3.14 -21.76
N GLN A 6 -4.18 -3.34 -22.34
CA GLN A 6 -5.39 -2.54 -22.08
C GLN A 6 -6.12 -3.02 -20.82
N ARG A 7 -5.38 -3.45 -19.79
CA ARG A 7 -6.01 -3.89 -18.53
C ARG A 7 -6.69 -2.69 -17.88
N ASN A 8 -7.96 -2.85 -17.54
CA ASN A 8 -8.71 -1.84 -16.80
C ASN A 8 -8.07 -1.69 -15.42
N TYR A 9 -7.82 -0.45 -14.99
CA TYR A 9 -7.17 -0.19 -13.70
C TYR A 9 -7.93 -0.81 -12.52
N LEU A 10 -9.26 -0.89 -12.63
CA LEU A 10 -10.12 -1.45 -11.60
C LEU A 10 -9.90 -2.95 -11.36
N ASP A 11 -9.32 -3.65 -12.34
CA ASP A 11 -9.04 -5.09 -12.27
C ASP A 11 -7.69 -5.40 -11.62
N PHE A 12 -6.85 -4.40 -11.35
CA PHE A 12 -5.59 -4.63 -10.66
C PHE A 12 -5.82 -5.06 -9.22
N VAL A 13 -5.03 -6.03 -8.77
CA VAL A 13 -4.97 -6.47 -7.37
C VAL A 13 -3.71 -5.87 -6.75
N PRO A 14 -3.81 -4.87 -5.85
CA PRO A 14 -2.66 -4.38 -5.11
C PRO A 14 -2.13 -5.47 -4.18
N MET A 15 -0.81 -5.62 -4.15
CA MET A 15 -0.12 -6.52 -3.23
C MET A 15 0.91 -5.74 -2.42
N LYS A 16 0.94 -5.94 -1.10
CA LYS A 16 1.95 -5.32 -0.25
C LYS A 16 3.33 -5.85 -0.62
N ASN A 17 4.32 -4.97 -0.69
CA ASN A 17 5.70 -5.40 -0.79
C ASN A 17 6.12 -6.05 0.54
N SER A 18 6.57 -7.31 0.48
CA SER A 18 7.01 -8.09 1.65
C SER A 18 8.18 -7.47 2.40
N ASP A 19 8.96 -6.60 1.73
CA ASP A 19 10.07 -5.86 2.34
C ASP A 19 9.60 -4.69 3.21
N ILE A 20 8.30 -4.34 3.17
CA ILE A 20 7.73 -3.22 3.94
C ILE A 20 7.16 -3.74 5.24
N GLU A 21 7.88 -3.51 6.32
CA GLU A 21 7.35 -3.68 7.66
C GLU A 21 6.41 -2.51 8.01
N TYR A 22 5.39 -2.81 8.82
CA TYR A 22 4.51 -1.78 9.35
C TYR A 22 3.99 -2.15 10.74
N GLN A 23 3.61 -1.12 11.49
CA GLN A 23 2.90 -1.26 12.77
C GLN A 23 1.60 -0.49 12.73
N THR A 24 0.62 -0.95 13.51
CA THR A 24 -0.66 -0.28 13.71
C THR A 24 -0.80 0.09 15.17
N ASP A 25 -1.04 1.36 15.45
CA ASP A 25 -1.25 1.83 16.82
C ASP A 25 -2.67 1.54 17.34
N ALA A 26 -2.92 1.87 18.60
CA ALA A 26 -4.21 1.64 19.26
C ALA A 26 -5.38 2.40 18.61
N ASN A 27 -5.11 3.45 17.83
CA ASN A 27 -6.12 4.22 17.09
C ASN A 27 -6.31 3.69 15.66
N GLY A 28 -5.63 2.60 15.28
CA GLY A 28 -5.67 2.05 13.94
C GLY A 28 -4.78 2.80 12.94
N ILE A 29 -3.89 3.69 13.40
CA ILE A 29 -2.99 4.41 12.51
C ILE A 29 -1.78 3.56 12.17
N VAL A 30 -1.50 3.44 10.87
CA VAL A 30 -0.40 2.66 10.33
C VAL A 30 0.84 3.53 10.19
N THR A 31 1.98 3.00 10.63
CA THR A 31 3.31 3.53 10.30
C THR A 31 4.06 2.49 9.47
N LEU A 32 4.46 2.88 8.26
CA LEU A 32 5.30 2.06 7.38
C LEU A 32 6.77 2.35 7.67
N PHE A 33 7.59 1.30 7.74
CA PHE A 33 9.03 1.41 7.93
C PHE A 33 9.74 1.13 6.60
N VAL A 34 10.17 2.19 5.91
CA VAL A 34 10.80 2.07 4.59
C VAL A 34 12.32 2.17 4.72
N GLU A 35 13.03 1.07 4.43
CA GLU A 35 14.49 1.09 4.39
C GLU A 35 15.01 1.77 3.11
N TRP A 36 15.93 2.73 3.26
CA TRP A 36 16.69 3.25 2.12
C TRP A 36 17.61 2.14 1.59
N LYS A 37 17.38 1.65 0.37
CA LYS A 37 18.10 0.48 -0.16
C LYS A 37 19.62 0.65 -0.16
N GLY A 38 20.29 -0.25 0.56
CA GLY A 38 21.74 -0.45 0.55
C GLY A 38 22.18 -1.57 1.51
N PHE A 39 22.09 -2.84 1.08
CA PHE A 39 22.91 -3.96 1.59
C PHE A 39 22.83 -4.36 3.09
N TYR A 40 21.71 -4.18 3.80
CA TYR A 40 21.60 -4.55 5.24
C TYR A 40 20.82 -5.83 5.56
N HIS A 41 20.86 -6.81 4.64
CA HIS A 41 20.29 -8.15 4.79
C HIS A 41 20.68 -8.91 6.08
N ARG A 42 21.66 -8.38 6.83
CA ARG A 42 22.26 -8.97 8.03
C ARG A 42 21.97 -8.22 9.33
N ILE A 43 21.42 -7.00 9.29
CA ILE A 43 21.18 -6.16 10.49
C ILE A 43 19.80 -6.44 11.13
N ALA A 44 18.77 -6.78 10.33
CA ALA A 44 17.42 -7.07 10.81
C ALA A 44 17.29 -8.36 11.66
N GLN A 45 18.24 -9.29 11.59
CA GLN A 45 18.10 -10.63 12.18
C GLN A 45 18.48 -10.76 13.66
N LYS A 46 19.15 -9.77 14.29
CA LYS A 46 19.77 -9.94 15.61
C LYS A 46 19.49 -8.82 16.63
N PHE A 47 18.23 -8.39 16.78
CA PHE A 47 17.71 -7.77 18.04
C PHE A 47 17.73 -6.22 18.24
N PHE A 48 17.93 -5.33 17.26
CA PHE A 48 17.86 -3.85 17.49
C PHE A 48 17.09 -3.08 16.39
N HIS A 49 15.94 -2.43 16.67
CA HIS A 49 15.69 -1.11 17.31
C HIS A 49 16.12 0.15 16.50
N ARG A 50 15.73 0.17 15.21
CA ARG A 50 15.82 1.24 14.17
C ARG A 50 17.19 1.36 13.44
N PRO A 51 17.34 0.79 12.24
CA PRO A 51 18.25 1.32 11.23
C PRO A 51 17.63 2.60 10.61
N ARG A 52 18.34 3.29 9.70
CA ARG A 52 17.86 4.52 9.01
C ARG A 52 16.66 4.22 8.10
N VAL A 53 15.52 3.88 8.69
CA VAL A 53 14.21 3.69 8.05
C VAL A 53 13.49 5.03 8.05
N SER A 54 12.80 5.35 6.96
CA SER A 54 11.83 6.42 6.98
C SER A 54 10.53 5.89 7.60
N ASP A 55 10.14 6.45 8.73
CA ASP A 55 8.83 6.23 9.33
C ASP A 55 7.79 7.05 8.55
N ILE A 56 6.93 6.38 7.79
CA ILE A 56 5.84 7.03 7.07
C ILE A 56 4.55 6.74 7.82
N LYS A 57 4.14 7.70 8.65
CA LYS A 57 2.87 7.64 9.36
C LYS A 57 1.74 8.02 8.40
N LEU A 58 0.87 7.06 8.11
CA LEU A 58 -0.32 7.29 7.30
C LEU A 58 -1.38 8.06 8.11
N ASP A 59 -2.26 8.76 7.42
CA ASP A 59 -3.48 9.30 8.03
C ASP A 59 -4.53 8.18 8.23
N ALA A 60 -5.68 8.52 8.81
CA ALA A 60 -6.74 7.53 9.05
C ALA A 60 -7.22 6.87 7.74
N TYR A 61 -7.32 7.66 6.66
CA TYR A 61 -7.70 7.19 5.34
C TYR A 61 -6.68 6.20 4.77
N GLY A 62 -5.41 6.60 4.69
CA GLY A 62 -4.33 5.78 4.16
C GLY A 62 -4.11 4.52 4.99
N SER A 63 -4.24 4.62 6.33
CA SER A 63 -4.17 3.48 7.24
C SER A 63 -5.28 2.46 6.96
N PHE A 64 -6.51 2.94 6.77
CA PHE A 64 -7.64 2.09 6.43
C PHE A 64 -7.42 1.38 5.08
N VAL A 65 -7.02 2.12 4.04
CA VAL A 65 -6.75 1.53 2.73
C VAL A 65 -5.61 0.52 2.80
N TRP A 66 -4.50 0.85 3.47
CA TRP A 66 -3.36 -0.06 3.65
C TRP A 66 -3.78 -1.36 4.33
N LEU A 67 -4.53 -1.28 5.44
CA LEU A 67 -5.00 -2.47 6.16
C LEU A 67 -6.01 -3.30 5.35
N SER A 68 -6.73 -2.67 4.42
CA SER A 68 -7.69 -3.35 3.55
C SER A 68 -7.04 -4.08 2.38
N ILE A 69 -5.76 -3.82 2.05
CA ILE A 69 -5.04 -4.59 1.02
C ILE A 69 -4.70 -5.97 1.58
N ASP A 70 -5.26 -7.01 0.98
CA ASP A 70 -5.19 -8.42 1.41
C ASP A 70 -4.55 -9.34 0.36
N ASP A 71 -3.93 -8.76 -0.68
CA ASP A 71 -3.34 -9.45 -1.84
C ASP A 71 -4.34 -10.24 -2.72
N THR A 72 -5.65 -10.10 -2.46
CA THR A 72 -6.73 -10.77 -3.22
C THR A 72 -7.72 -9.81 -3.86
N MET A 73 -8.16 -8.78 -3.14
CA MET A 73 -9.15 -7.83 -3.62
C MET A 73 -8.59 -6.94 -4.73
N ASN A 74 -9.35 -6.75 -5.79
CA ASN A 74 -9.01 -5.77 -6.81
C ASN A 74 -9.40 -4.34 -6.42
N VAL A 75 -8.94 -3.34 -7.19
CA VAL A 75 -9.23 -1.93 -6.94
C VAL A 75 -10.74 -1.65 -6.89
N HIS A 76 -11.56 -2.35 -7.69
CA HIS A 76 -13.01 -2.20 -7.63
C HIS A 76 -13.60 -2.65 -6.28
N GLN A 77 -13.22 -3.83 -5.80
CA GLN A 77 -13.69 -4.36 -4.51
C GLN A 77 -13.22 -3.47 -3.36
N LEU A 78 -11.96 -3.02 -3.42
CA LEU A 78 -11.40 -2.10 -2.44
C LEU A 78 -12.15 -0.75 -2.44
N SER A 79 -12.60 -0.27 -3.60
CA SER A 79 -13.42 0.95 -3.67
C SER A 79 -14.76 0.75 -2.97
N LYS A 80 -15.39 -0.43 -3.07
CA LYS A 80 -16.63 -0.72 -2.34
C LYS A 80 -16.45 -0.78 -0.83
N VAL A 81 -15.34 -1.36 -0.38
CA VAL A 81 -14.95 -1.37 1.04
C VAL A 81 -14.73 0.07 1.55
N LEU A 82 -14.10 0.91 0.72
CA LEU A 82 -13.90 2.32 1.02
C LEU A 82 -15.20 3.11 1.09
N ASP A 83 -16.08 2.96 0.10
CA ASP A 83 -17.38 3.65 0.04
C ASP A 83 -18.25 3.25 1.25
N ALA A 84 -18.19 1.99 1.70
CA ALA A 84 -18.91 1.54 2.89
C ALA A 84 -18.37 2.18 4.18
N LYS A 85 -17.06 2.43 4.27
CA LYS A 85 -16.42 3.07 5.43
C LYS A 85 -16.62 4.59 5.44
N TYR A 86 -16.64 5.21 4.26
CA TYR A 86 -16.73 6.66 4.08
C TYR A 86 -17.81 7.03 3.04
N PRO A 87 -19.10 6.83 3.35
CA PRO A 87 -20.19 7.00 2.37
C PRO A 87 -20.32 8.42 1.84
N ASP A 88 -19.95 9.43 2.63
CA ASP A 88 -20.06 10.84 2.27
C ASP A 88 -18.77 11.39 1.62
N MET A 89 -17.81 10.52 1.27
CA MET A 89 -16.55 10.96 0.70
C MET A 89 -16.67 11.29 -0.79
N GLU A 90 -16.57 12.59 -1.10
CA GLU A 90 -16.47 13.02 -2.49
C GLU A 90 -15.21 12.46 -3.19
N LYS A 91 -15.41 11.98 -4.42
CA LYS A 91 -14.35 11.45 -5.30
C LYS A 91 -13.54 10.31 -4.65
N SER A 92 -14.19 9.47 -3.85
CA SER A 92 -13.59 8.32 -3.14
C SER A 92 -12.72 7.46 -4.07
N LEU A 93 -13.25 7.05 -5.23
CA LEU A 93 -12.53 6.22 -6.19
C LEU A 93 -11.27 6.90 -6.74
N SER A 94 -11.35 8.18 -7.13
CA SER A 94 -10.19 8.90 -7.66
C SER A 94 -9.09 9.06 -6.61
N ARG A 95 -9.48 9.30 -5.35
CA ARG A 95 -8.54 9.36 -4.22
C ARG A 95 -7.89 8.00 -3.95
N LEU A 96 -8.66 6.91 -4.01
CA LEU A 96 -8.15 5.55 -3.86
C LEU A 96 -7.12 5.23 -4.94
N ILE A 97 -7.48 5.44 -6.20
CA ILE A 97 -6.58 5.22 -7.33
C ILE A 97 -5.28 6.00 -7.11
N LYS A 98 -5.37 7.30 -6.79
CA LYS A 98 -4.19 8.12 -6.61
C LYS A 98 -3.31 7.66 -5.45
N PHE A 99 -3.92 7.24 -4.35
CA PHE A 99 -3.19 6.70 -3.21
C PHE A 99 -2.44 5.41 -3.56
N LEU A 100 -3.10 4.47 -4.25
CA LEU A 100 -2.45 3.23 -4.70
C LEU A 100 -1.31 3.50 -5.69
N GLU A 101 -1.46 4.46 -6.61
CA GLU A 101 -0.37 4.90 -7.49
C GLU A 101 0.83 5.40 -6.69
N ILE A 102 0.61 6.25 -5.69
CA ILE A 102 1.68 6.77 -4.82
C ILE A 102 2.40 5.62 -4.11
N LEU A 103 1.66 4.66 -3.54
CA LEU A 103 2.27 3.50 -2.89
C LEU A 103 3.10 2.67 -3.88
N ARG A 104 2.60 2.46 -5.10
CA ARG A 104 3.32 1.72 -6.14
C ARG A 104 4.58 2.44 -6.61
N ASP A 105 4.49 3.74 -6.88
CA ASP A 105 5.62 4.56 -7.34
C ASP A 105 6.76 4.57 -6.30
N ASN A 106 6.40 4.51 -5.01
CA ASN A 106 7.35 4.38 -3.90
C ASN A 106 7.75 2.93 -3.58
N ARG A 107 7.37 1.95 -4.43
CA ARG A 107 7.67 0.52 -4.29
C ARG A 107 7.17 -0.10 -2.96
N MET A 108 6.10 0.46 -2.40
CA MET A 108 5.46 -0.05 -1.19
C MET A 108 4.42 -1.14 -1.50
N ILE A 109 3.82 -1.07 -2.69
CA ILE A 109 2.96 -2.11 -3.25
C ILE A 109 3.38 -2.41 -4.69
N HIS A 110 2.90 -3.52 -5.24
CA HIS A 110 2.99 -3.87 -6.65
C HIS A 110 1.64 -4.40 -7.13
N TRP A 111 1.39 -4.42 -8.45
CA TRP A 111 0.23 -5.09 -8.98
C TRP A 111 0.48 -6.60 -9.10
N LYS A 112 -0.51 -7.42 -8.77
CA LYS A 112 -0.41 -8.87 -8.97
C LYS A 112 -0.09 -9.20 -10.42
N GLY A 113 0.97 -9.98 -10.62
CA GLY A 113 1.48 -10.36 -11.95
C GLY A 113 2.33 -9.29 -12.65
N GLU A 114 2.68 -8.20 -11.97
CA GLU A 114 3.74 -7.29 -12.39
C GLU A 114 5.09 -7.86 -11.91
N THR A 115 5.99 -8.20 -12.84
CA THR A 115 7.38 -8.65 -12.57
C THR A 115 8.36 -7.52 -12.79
#